data_AF-A0A6L3JPA8-F1
#
_entry.id   AF-A0A6L3JPA8-F1
#
_cell.length_a   1.000
_cell.length_b   1.000
_cell.length_c   1.000
_cell.angle_alpha   90.00
_cell.angle_beta   90.00
_cell.angle_gamma   90.00
#
_symmetry.space_group_name_H-M   'P 1'
#
loop_
_entity.id
_entity.type
_entity.pdbx_description
1 polymer ?
#
loop_
_entity_poly.entity_id
_entity_poly.type
_entity_poly.pdbx_seq_one_letter_code
_entity_poly.pdbx_strand_id
1 'polypeptide(L)' 'MDTIQIKDKRFTPFIPEERILKEVARVASEINRDLEGANPLFLSVLNGAFMFAADLMRNLT' A
#
# COMPACT_ATOMS: atom_id res chain seq x y z
N MET A 1 20.21 -7.29 -11.25
CA MET A 1 19.22 -7.40 -10.16
C MET A 1 19.98 -7.20 -8.87
N ASP A 2 19.86 -6.02 -8.28
CA ASP A 2 20.65 -5.64 -7.11
C ASP A 2 20.17 -6.44 -5.91
N THR A 3 20.97 -7.43 -5.54
CA THR A 3 20.68 -8.30 -4.41
C THR A 3 21.19 -7.60 -3.15
N ILE A 4 20.31 -7.40 -2.16
CA ILE A 4 20.66 -6.75 -0.91
C ILE A 4 20.94 -7.83 0.14
N GLN A 5 22.02 -7.70 0.89
CA GLN A 5 22.34 -8.60 2.00
C GLN A 5 21.98 -7.96 3.34
N ILE A 6 21.14 -8.64 4.12
CA ILE A 6 20.76 -8.23 5.49
C ILE A 6 21.10 -9.41 6.40
N LYS A 7 22.05 -9.21 7.32
CA LYS A 7 22.61 -10.28 8.17
C LYS A 7 23.08 -11.49 7.33
N ASP A 8 22.56 -12.67 7.62
CA ASP A 8 22.82 -13.94 6.96
C ASP A 8 21.94 -14.17 5.71
N LYS A 9 21.10 -13.21 5.31
CA LYS A 9 20.09 -13.39 4.27
C LYS A 9 20.30 -12.47 3.07
N ARG A 10 19.96 -12.97 1.89
CA ARG A 10 20.00 -12.24 0.62
C ARG A 10 18.59 -12.03 0.09
N PHE A 11 18.30 -10.82 -0.33
CA PHE A 11 17.00 -10.39 -0.81
C PHE A 11 17.13 -9.83 -2.22
N THR A 12 16.13 -10.10 -3.06
CA THR A 12 15.92 -9.40 -4.32
C THR A 12 14.59 -8.67 -4.24
N PRO A 13 14.45 -7.48 -4.85
CA PRO A 13 13.15 -6.84 -4.97
C PRO A 13 12.14 -7.80 -5.61
N PHE A 14 11.06 -8.12 -4.88
CA PHE A 14 9.97 -8.95 -5.43
C PHE A 14 8.99 -8.08 -6.23
N ILE A 15 8.61 -6.93 -5.68
CA ILE A 15 7.74 -5.95 -6.32
C ILE A 15 8.42 -4.58 -6.22
N PRO A 16 8.68 -3.89 -7.34
CA PRO A 16 9.17 -2.51 -7.32
C PRO A 16 8.16 -1.56 -6.66
N GLU A 17 8.66 -0.52 -6.00
CA GLU A 17 7.85 0.51 -5.35
C GLU A 17 6.76 1.07 -6.27
N GLU A 18 7.10 1.42 -7.51
CA GLU A 18 6.16 1.96 -8.50
C GLU A 18 4.96 1.02 -8.71
N ARG A 19 5.18 -0.29 -8.73
CA ARG A 19 4.10 -1.27 -8.87
C ARG A 19 3.21 -1.32 -7.62
N ILE A 20 3.79 -1.17 -6.43
CA ILE A 20 3.02 -1.13 -5.17
C ILE A 20 2.16 0.14 -5.16
N LEU A 21 2.76 1.30 -5.40
CA LEU A 21 2.05 2.59 -5.40
C LEU A 21 0.95 2.66 -6.46
N LYS A 22 1.19 2.10 -7.64
CA LYS A 22 0.16 1.98 -8.70
C LYS A 22 -1.06 1.20 -8.22
N GLU A 23 -0.85 0.07 -7.54
CA GLU A 23 -1.97 -0.73 -7.04
C GLU A 23 -2.68 -0.05 -5.86
N VAL A 24 -1.94 0.64 -4.98
CA VAL A 24 -2.54 1.45 -3.90
C VAL A 24 -3.45 2.54 -4.48
N ALA A 25 -2.98 3.27 -5.50
CA ALA A 25 -3.76 4.31 -6.17
C ALA A 25 -5.00 3.73 -6.86
N ARG A 26 -4.89 2.55 -7.49
CA ARG A 26 -6.04 1.86 -8.09
C ARG A 26 -7.09 1.51 -7.03
N VAL A 27 -6.67 0.91 -5.91
CA VAL A 27 -7.59 0.56 -4.80
C VAL A 27 -8.24 1.80 -4.20
N ALA A 28 -7.49 2.88 -3.97
CA ALA A 28 -8.04 4.13 -3.47
C ALA A 28 -9.08 4.72 -4.44
N SER A 29 -8.82 4.71 -5.75
CA SER A 29 -9.78 5.18 -6.76
C SER A 29 -11.06 4.35 -6.78
N GLU A 30 -10.98 3.04 -6.57
CA GLU A 30 -12.15 2.18 -6.45
C GLU A 30 -12.95 2.54 -5.20
N ILE A 31 -12.28 2.73 -4.06
CA ILE A 31 -12.93 3.14 -2.80
C ILE A 31 -13.61 4.51 -2.94
N ASN A 32 -12.92 5.52 -3.50
CA ASN A 32 -13.47 6.87 -3.65
C ASN A 32 -14.72 6.87 -4.53
N ARG A 33 -14.73 6.08 -5.61
CA ARG A 33 -15.90 5.93 -6.48
C ARG A 33 -17.04 5.19 -5.79
N ASP A 34 -16.72 4.08 -5.13
CA ASP A 34 -17.75 3.17 -4.62
C ASP A 34 -18.36 3.67 -3.28
N LEU A 35 -17.65 4.54 -2.56
CA LEU A 35 -18.07 5.14 -1.29
C LEU A 35 -18.30 6.66 -1.40
N GLU A 36 -18.52 7.18 -2.61
CA GLU A 36 -18.77 8.60 -2.83
C GLU A 36 -19.94 9.10 -1.98
N GLY A 37 -19.72 10.19 -1.23
CA GLY A 37 -20.72 10.77 -0.33
C GLY A 37 -20.97 10.00 0.97
N ALA A 38 -20.26 8.88 1.20
CA ALA A 38 -20.29 8.17 2.47
C ALA A 38 -19.23 8.74 3.45
N ASN A 39 -19.35 8.36 4.73
CA ASN A 39 -18.34 8.63 5.76
C ASN A 39 -17.77 7.30 6.30
N PRO A 40 -16.88 6.63 5.55
CA PRO A 40 -16.39 5.31 5.90
C PRO A 40 -15.42 5.33 7.09
N LEU A 41 -15.52 4.30 7.93
CA LEU A 41 -14.55 4.02 8.99
C LEU A 41 -13.51 3.00 8.49
N PHE A 42 -12.24 3.41 8.42
CA PHE A 42 -11.14 2.54 8.03
C PHE A 42 -10.50 1.87 9.26
N LEU A 43 -10.47 0.53 9.25
CA LEU A 43 -9.84 -0.27 10.29
C LEU A 43 -8.58 -0.92 9.74
N SER A 44 -7.41 -0.50 10.22
CA SER A 44 -6.11 -1.08 9.83
C SER A 44 -5.69 -2.14 10.84
N VAL A 45 -5.44 -3.36 10.37
CA VAL A 45 -5.02 -4.49 11.21
C VAL A 45 -3.50 -4.52 11.31
N LEU A 46 -3.01 -4.24 12.51
CA LEU A 46 -1.58 -4.14 12.81
C LEU A 46 -0.89 -5.51 12.89
N ASN A 47 0.44 -5.58 12.71
CA ASN A 47 1.39 -4.44 12.58
C ASN A 47 1.75 -4.09 11.13
N GLY A 48 1.75 -5.07 10.23
CA GLY A 48 2.31 -4.92 8.88
C GLY A 48 1.49 -3.99 7.95
N ALA A 49 0.21 -3.76 8.23
CA ALA A 49 -0.65 -2.93 7.39
C ALA A 49 -0.38 -1.42 7.53
N PHE A 50 0.45 -0.98 8.48
CA PHE A 50 0.69 0.44 8.74
C PHE A 50 1.17 1.20 7.50
N MET A 51 2.17 0.67 6.79
CA MET A 51 2.72 1.33 5.59
C MET A 51 1.69 1.41 4.47
N PHE A 52 1.02 0.29 4.18
CA PHE A 52 -0.04 0.23 3.17
C PHE A 52 -1.20 1.19 3.50
N ALA A 53 -1.65 1.21 4.75
CA ALA A 53 -2.72 2.08 5.18
C ALA A 53 -2.31 3.55 5.05
N ALA A 54 -1.08 3.92 5.40
CA ALA A 54 -0.59 5.29 5.24
C ALA A 54 -0.62 5.74 3.76
N ASP A 55 -0.14 4.90 2.84
CA ASP A 55 -0.16 5.21 1.41
C ASP A 55 -1.59 5.24 0.85
N LEU A 56 -2.46 4.33 1.30
CA LEU A 56 -3.87 4.32 0.91
C LEU A 56 -4.57 5.61 1.34
N MET A 57 -4.42 6.01 2.61
CA MET A 57 -5.06 7.20 3.16
C MET A 57 -4.63 8.49 2.44
N ARG A 58 -3.41 8.56 1.88
CA ARG A 58 -2.95 9.70 1.07
C ARG A 58 -3.71 9.85 -0.26
N ASN A 59 -4.34 8.79 -0.75
CA ASN A 59 -5.04 8.76 -2.04
C ASN A 59 -6.57 8.81 -1.90
N LEU A 60 -7.10 8.74 -0.69
CA LEU A 60 -8.55 8.82 -0.44
C LEU A 60 -9.03 10.28 -0.48
N THR A 61 -10.22 10.51 -1.03
CA THR A 61 -10.83 11.84 -1.23
C THR A 61 -12.31 11.85 -0.90
#